data_AF-A0AB73W7W7-F1
#
_entry.id   AF-A0AB73W7W7-F1
#
_cell.length_a   1.000
_cell.length_b   1.000
_cell.length_c   1.000
_cell.angle_alpha   90.00
_cell.angle_beta   90.00
_cell.angle_gamma   90.00
#
_symmetry.space_group_name_H-M   'P 1'
#
loop_
_entity.id
_entity.type
_entity.pdbx_description
1 polymer ?
#
loop_
_entity_poly.entity_id
_entity_poly.type
_entity_poly.pdbx_seq_one_letter_code
_entity_poly.pdbx_strand_id
1 'polypeptide(L)'
;MSNDIAITSQPGATVGTAAAIFSPEGMDRLVRFATLMADSKATVPAHLAGKPADCLAVTMQAAQWGMNPFAVAQKTHVVNGTLGYEAQLVNAVVSSSNLLATRLNYKWDGDWSKVSGKTDKSPSLTVTVWATLKGESEPRTLTISMAQAGVRNSPLWEQDPRQQLAYLCVKRWARLHAPDVLLGVYTPDELQEAAPRVERDITPPASTAAGMNKLINSHPDQHHEEKAKKTDDRAPEDILSGFSSAAMAARNVAELDKAYKYAAHRLAGNQELLDAATDVYGIRKDELNEVPM
;
A
#
# COMPACT_ATOMS: atom_id res chain seq x y z
N MET A 1 -6.22 32.31 -63.68
CA MET A 1 -6.31 30.86 -63.45
C MET A 1 -6.16 30.65 -61.95
N SER A 2 -7.30 30.54 -61.24
CA SER A 2 -7.34 30.23 -59.82
C SER A 2 -7.12 28.72 -59.64
N ASN A 3 -6.17 28.35 -58.79
CA ASN A 3 -6.06 26.98 -58.30
C ASN A 3 -6.70 26.93 -56.92
N ASP A 4 -7.98 26.54 -56.87
CA ASP A 4 -8.62 26.08 -55.65
C ASP A 4 -7.98 24.74 -55.25
N ILE A 5 -7.23 24.74 -54.14
CA ILE A 5 -6.79 23.52 -53.48
C ILE A 5 -8.00 23.00 -52.69
N ALA A 6 -8.76 22.11 -53.30
CA ALA A 6 -9.80 21.36 -52.62
C ALA A 6 -9.15 20.46 -51.55
N ILE A 7 -9.25 20.86 -50.29
CA ILE A 7 -8.96 19.99 -49.15
C ILE A 7 -10.03 18.90 -49.14
N THR A 8 -9.69 17.75 -49.73
CA THR A 8 -10.51 16.55 -49.63
C THR A 8 -10.29 15.98 -48.23
N SER A 9 -11.22 16.22 -47.31
CA SER A 9 -11.27 15.50 -46.05
C SER A 9 -11.66 14.05 -46.33
N GLN A 10 -10.69 13.13 -46.26
CA GLN A 10 -10.99 11.70 -46.23
C GLN A 10 -11.62 11.35 -44.88
N PRO A 11 -12.86 10.81 -44.84
CA PRO A 11 -13.42 10.24 -43.63
C PRO A 11 -12.79 8.86 -43.45
N GLY A 12 -11.86 8.73 -42.51
CA GLY A 12 -11.24 7.43 -42.19
C GLY A 12 -9.77 7.46 -41.81
N ALA A 13 -9.10 8.62 -41.79
CA ALA A 13 -7.80 8.72 -41.15
C ALA A 13 -8.00 8.47 -39.64
N THR A 14 -7.59 7.30 -39.16
CA THR A 14 -7.35 7.09 -37.73
C THR A 14 -6.30 8.10 -37.31
N VAL A 15 -6.75 9.27 -36.85
CA VAL A 15 -5.90 10.18 -36.08
C VAL A 15 -5.30 9.29 -35.00
N GLY A 16 -3.98 9.12 -35.00
CA GLY A 16 -3.32 8.29 -33.99
C GLY A 16 -3.84 8.72 -32.63
N THR A 17 -4.26 7.77 -31.79
CA THR A 17 -4.99 8.04 -30.54
C THR A 17 -4.33 9.13 -29.70
N ALA A 18 -2.98 9.19 -29.72
CA ALA A 18 -2.20 10.28 -29.13
C ALA A 18 -2.48 11.66 -29.76
N ALA A 19 -2.44 11.81 -31.08
CA ALA A 19 -2.72 13.08 -31.77
C ALA A 19 -4.16 13.56 -31.55
N ALA A 20 -5.12 12.62 -31.40
CA ALA A 20 -6.50 12.96 -31.07
C ALA A 20 -6.62 13.47 -29.62
N ILE A 21 -5.96 12.79 -28.68
CA ILE A 21 -5.95 13.14 -27.25
C ILE A 21 -5.26 14.48 -26.98
N PHE A 22 -4.12 14.74 -27.62
CA PHE A 22 -3.30 15.93 -27.39
C PHE A 22 -3.65 17.12 -28.30
N SER A 23 -4.70 17.01 -29.10
CA SER A 23 -5.29 18.18 -29.78
C SER A 23 -5.98 19.10 -28.76
N PRO A 24 -6.06 20.42 -29.01
CA PRO A 24 -6.81 21.34 -28.14
C PRO A 24 -8.24 20.87 -27.88
N GLU A 25 -8.94 20.40 -28.92
CA GLU A 25 -10.31 19.91 -28.83
C GLU A 25 -10.40 18.58 -28.07
N GLY A 26 -9.42 17.68 -28.28
CA GLY A 26 -9.32 16.43 -27.54
C GLY A 26 -9.08 16.65 -26.05
N MET A 27 -8.21 17.61 -25.74
CA MET A 27 -7.89 17.95 -24.36
C MET A 27 -9.11 18.58 -23.65
N ASP A 28 -9.84 19.50 -24.29
CA ASP A 28 -11.08 20.05 -23.73
C ASP A 28 -12.12 18.96 -23.43
N ARG A 29 -12.27 17.98 -24.34
CA ARG A 29 -13.16 16.83 -24.12
C ARG A 29 -12.73 15.96 -22.93
N LEU A 30 -11.43 15.72 -22.77
CA LEU A 30 -10.91 14.97 -21.64
C LEU A 30 -11.11 15.71 -20.32
N VAL A 31 -10.92 17.03 -20.30
CA VAL A 31 -11.20 17.88 -19.12
C VAL A 31 -12.68 17.76 -18.73
N ARG A 32 -13.60 17.89 -19.69
CA ARG A 32 -15.04 17.74 -19.41
C ARG A 32 -15.40 16.34 -18.92
N PHE A 33 -14.83 15.31 -19.54
CA PHE A 33 -15.02 13.92 -19.09
C PHE A 33 -14.51 13.73 -17.65
N ALA A 34 -13.36 14.30 -17.32
CA ALA A 34 -12.79 14.22 -15.97
C ALA A 34 -13.65 14.94 -14.92
N THR A 35 -14.27 16.08 -15.27
CA THR A 35 -15.27 16.73 -14.41
C THR A 35 -16.46 15.81 -14.15
N LEU A 36 -17.04 15.22 -15.20
CA LEU A 36 -18.14 14.28 -15.06
C LEU A 36 -17.75 13.05 -14.22
N MET A 37 -16.53 12.55 -14.42
CA MET A 37 -16.00 11.43 -13.65
C MET A 37 -15.88 11.80 -12.17
N ALA A 38 -15.37 12.98 -11.85
CA ALA A 38 -15.27 13.47 -10.47
C ALA A 38 -16.65 13.65 -9.79
N ASP A 39 -17.70 13.95 -10.55
CA ASP A 39 -19.07 14.04 -10.04
C ASP A 39 -19.70 12.68 -9.67
N SER A 40 -19.11 11.58 -10.15
CA SER A 40 -19.58 10.24 -9.78
C SER A 40 -19.26 9.92 -8.32
N LYS A 41 -20.30 9.55 -7.56
CA LYS A 41 -20.16 9.20 -6.13
C LYS A 41 -19.98 7.71 -5.87
N ALA A 42 -20.57 6.85 -6.71
CA ALA A 42 -20.63 5.41 -6.44
C ALA A 42 -19.56 4.62 -7.20
N THR A 43 -19.18 5.07 -8.40
CA THR A 43 -18.30 4.29 -9.29
C THR A 43 -16.86 4.79 -9.29
N VAL A 44 -16.59 5.90 -8.60
CA VAL A 44 -15.27 6.52 -8.47
C VAL A 44 -14.85 6.50 -7.00
N PRO A 45 -13.61 6.11 -6.67
CA PRO A 45 -13.12 6.10 -5.30
C PRO A 45 -13.15 7.48 -4.62
N ALA A 46 -13.29 7.48 -3.29
CA ALA A 46 -13.36 8.68 -2.48
C ALA A 46 -12.15 9.63 -2.66
N HIS A 47 -10.96 9.10 -2.97
CA HIS A 47 -9.78 9.93 -3.19
C HIS A 47 -9.77 10.65 -4.55
N LEU A 48 -10.66 10.31 -5.47
CA LEU A 48 -10.84 10.95 -6.78
C LEU A 48 -12.17 11.74 -6.89
N ALA A 49 -13.19 11.37 -6.10
CA ALA A 49 -14.48 12.06 -6.09
C ALA A 49 -14.30 13.56 -5.77
N GLY A 50 -14.92 14.42 -6.57
CA GLY A 50 -14.79 15.88 -6.49
C GLY A 50 -13.42 16.44 -6.89
N LYS A 51 -12.51 15.62 -7.44
CA LYS A 51 -11.16 16.04 -7.85
C LYS A 51 -10.96 15.88 -9.36
N PRO A 52 -11.43 16.84 -10.18
CA PRO A 52 -11.38 16.72 -11.64
C PRO A 52 -9.96 16.63 -12.21
N ALA A 53 -8.98 17.30 -11.58
CA ALA A 53 -7.58 17.22 -12.01
C ALA A 53 -6.99 15.81 -11.85
N ASP A 54 -7.26 15.14 -10.72
CA ASP A 54 -6.82 13.77 -10.47
C ASP A 54 -7.55 12.78 -11.40
N CYS A 55 -8.86 12.97 -11.60
CA CYS A 55 -9.63 12.20 -12.58
C CYS A 55 -9.10 12.36 -14.01
N LEU A 56 -8.63 13.55 -14.38
CA LEU A 56 -8.05 13.80 -15.69
C LEU A 56 -6.74 13.03 -15.87
N ALA A 57 -5.86 13.06 -14.87
CA ALA A 57 -4.62 12.29 -14.88
C ALA A 57 -4.91 10.78 -15.06
N VAL A 58 -5.87 10.24 -14.32
CA VAL A 58 -6.31 8.84 -14.46
C VAL A 58 -6.91 8.56 -15.84
N THR A 59 -7.71 9.47 -16.37
CA THR A 59 -8.32 9.33 -17.70
C THR A 59 -7.27 9.30 -18.80
N MET A 60 -6.27 10.19 -18.75
CA MET A 60 -5.16 10.21 -19.70
C MET A 60 -4.34 8.92 -19.62
N GLN A 61 -4.04 8.44 -18.41
CA GLN A 61 -3.32 7.19 -18.20
C GLN A 61 -4.11 5.98 -18.75
N ALA A 62 -5.42 5.93 -18.48
CA ALA A 62 -6.30 4.89 -18.99
C ALA A 62 -6.36 4.89 -20.52
N ALA A 63 -6.44 6.09 -21.13
CA ALA A 63 -6.44 6.24 -22.58
C ALA A 63 -5.12 5.75 -23.20
N GLN A 64 -3.98 5.98 -22.55
CA GLN A 64 -2.68 5.47 -22.98
C GLN A 64 -2.61 3.94 -22.96
N TRP A 65 -3.24 3.30 -21.97
CA TRP A 65 -3.36 1.84 -21.92
C TRP A 65 -4.51 1.28 -22.78
N GLY A 66 -5.33 2.14 -23.39
CA GLY A 66 -6.54 1.70 -24.11
C GLY A 66 -7.59 1.07 -23.20
N MET A 67 -7.65 1.48 -21.93
CA MET A 67 -8.54 0.95 -20.90
C MET A 67 -9.64 1.92 -20.51
N ASN A 68 -10.72 1.40 -19.92
CA ASN A 68 -11.82 2.21 -19.40
C ASN A 68 -11.36 3.05 -18.18
N PRO A 69 -11.48 4.39 -18.20
CA PRO A 69 -11.07 5.27 -17.10
C PRO A 69 -11.70 4.94 -15.74
N PHE A 70 -12.98 4.57 -15.70
CA PHE A 70 -13.65 4.21 -14.45
C PHE A 70 -13.10 2.92 -13.85
N ALA A 71 -12.82 1.91 -14.69
CA ALA A 71 -12.24 0.66 -14.24
C ALA A 71 -10.80 0.85 -13.74
N VAL A 72 -10.02 1.70 -14.40
CA VAL A 72 -8.67 2.09 -13.95
C VAL A 72 -8.74 2.83 -12.61
N ALA A 73 -9.64 3.80 -12.47
CA ALA A 73 -9.82 4.55 -11.22
C ALA A 73 -10.15 3.65 -10.04
N GLN A 74 -11.04 2.67 -10.20
CA GLN A 74 -11.39 1.70 -9.15
C GLN A 74 -10.19 0.86 -8.67
N LYS A 75 -9.09 0.85 -9.42
CA LYS A 75 -7.85 0.13 -9.10
C LYS A 75 -6.74 1.06 -8.66
N THR A 76 -7.07 2.26 -8.19
CA THR A 76 -6.12 3.22 -7.62
C THR A 76 -6.28 3.35 -6.11
N HIS A 77 -5.20 3.73 -5.44
CA HIS A 77 -5.15 4.02 -4.00
C HIS A 77 -4.19 5.19 -3.75
N VAL A 78 -4.36 5.91 -2.65
CA VAL A 78 -3.41 6.97 -2.26
C VAL A 78 -2.54 6.49 -1.11
N VAL A 79 -1.23 6.59 -1.27
CA VAL A 79 -0.22 6.29 -0.24
C VAL A 79 0.67 7.52 -0.08
N ASN A 80 0.69 8.11 1.12
CA ASN A 80 1.47 9.32 1.42
C ASN A 80 1.28 10.45 0.39
N GLY A 81 0.02 10.69 -0.02
CA GLY A 81 -0.33 11.72 -1.00
C GLY A 81 -0.01 11.38 -2.46
N THR A 82 0.57 10.21 -2.73
CA THR A 82 0.87 9.74 -4.10
C THR A 82 -0.14 8.69 -4.55
N LEU A 83 -0.62 8.81 -5.79
CA LEU A 83 -1.52 7.83 -6.40
C LEU A 83 -0.74 6.58 -6.80
N GLY A 84 -1.14 5.43 -6.26
CA GLY A 84 -0.66 4.10 -6.64
C GLY A 84 -1.75 3.30 -7.36
N TYR A 85 -1.32 2.28 -8.11
CA TYR A 85 -2.17 1.40 -8.90
C TYR A 85 -2.05 -0.04 -8.40
N GLU A 86 -3.17 -0.77 -8.30
CA GLU A 86 -3.15 -2.14 -7.83
C GLU A 86 -2.35 -3.07 -8.76
N ALA A 87 -1.73 -4.10 -8.17
CA ALA A 87 -1.02 -5.15 -8.92
C ALA A 87 -1.92 -5.85 -9.96
N GLN A 88 -3.22 -5.98 -9.68
CA GLN A 88 -4.18 -6.54 -10.62
C GLN A 88 -4.30 -5.70 -11.89
N LEU A 89 -4.26 -4.38 -11.77
CA LEU A 89 -4.27 -3.49 -12.93
C LEU A 89 -2.96 -3.62 -13.71
N VAL A 90 -1.80 -3.66 -13.03
CA VAL A 90 -0.50 -3.89 -13.67
C VAL A 90 -0.52 -5.16 -14.53
N ASN A 91 -1.06 -6.25 -13.97
CA ASN A 91 -1.24 -7.51 -14.71
C ASN A 91 -2.11 -7.32 -15.95
N ALA A 92 -3.27 -6.67 -15.80
CA ALA A 92 -4.20 -6.43 -16.89
C ALA A 92 -3.54 -5.62 -18.02
N VAL A 93 -2.86 -4.52 -17.66
CA VAL A 93 -2.18 -3.62 -18.59
C VAL A 93 -1.11 -4.37 -19.39
N VAL A 94 -0.25 -5.13 -18.71
CA VAL A 94 0.82 -5.90 -19.37
C VAL A 94 0.22 -6.99 -20.25
N SER A 95 -0.78 -7.72 -19.76
CA SER A 95 -1.42 -8.82 -20.48
C SER A 95 -2.25 -8.38 -21.69
N SER A 96 -2.77 -7.14 -21.70
CA SER A 96 -3.47 -6.56 -22.85
C SER A 96 -2.57 -5.77 -23.79
N SER A 97 -1.30 -5.59 -23.43
CA SER A 97 -0.36 -4.83 -24.23
C SER A 97 0.04 -5.58 -25.50
N ASN A 98 0.54 -4.83 -26.48
CA ASN A 98 1.10 -5.42 -27.70
C ASN A 98 2.50 -6.00 -27.52
N LEU A 99 3.09 -5.90 -26.32
CA LEU A 99 4.43 -6.38 -26.04
C LEU A 99 4.51 -7.90 -25.97
N LEU A 100 3.50 -8.56 -25.39
CA LEU A 100 3.54 -9.99 -25.13
C LEU A 100 2.98 -10.82 -26.29
N ALA A 101 3.64 -11.95 -26.58
CA ALA A 101 3.14 -12.99 -27.46
C ALA A 101 2.23 -13.98 -26.73
N THR A 102 2.50 -14.21 -25.44
CA THR A 102 1.68 -15.04 -24.53
C THR A 102 1.18 -14.22 -23.35
N ARG A 103 0.15 -14.68 -22.66
CA ARG A 103 -0.22 -14.09 -21.36
C ARG A 103 0.83 -14.40 -20.28
N LEU A 104 0.76 -13.68 -19.17
CA LEU A 104 1.48 -14.03 -17.95
C LEU A 104 0.98 -15.37 -17.42
N ASN A 105 1.92 -16.28 -17.15
CA ASN A 105 1.67 -17.60 -16.58
C ASN A 105 2.31 -17.72 -15.20
N TYR A 106 1.85 -18.70 -14.42
CA TYR A 106 2.19 -18.86 -13.02
C TYR A 106 2.44 -20.32 -12.68
N LYS A 107 3.43 -20.56 -11.83
CA LYS A 107 3.68 -21.86 -11.21
C LYS A 107 4.06 -21.63 -9.76
N TRP A 108 3.42 -22.33 -8.84
CA TRP A 108 3.77 -22.32 -7.43
C TRP A 108 4.49 -23.62 -7.09
N ASP A 109 5.53 -23.53 -6.28
CA ASP A 109 6.26 -24.69 -5.76
C ASP A 109 6.33 -24.60 -4.22
N GLY A 110 6.47 -25.76 -3.57
CA GLY A 110 6.49 -25.92 -2.11
C GLY A 110 5.14 -26.31 -1.49
N ASP A 111 5.15 -26.60 -0.18
CA ASP A 111 3.94 -26.99 0.57
C ASP A 111 3.25 -25.76 1.19
N TRP A 112 2.16 -25.33 0.56
CA TRP A 112 1.40 -24.15 0.98
C TRP A 112 0.34 -24.43 2.05
N SER A 113 0.19 -25.68 2.53
CA SER A 113 -0.92 -26.04 3.42
C SER A 113 -0.84 -25.40 4.81
N LYS A 114 0.34 -24.91 5.21
CA LYS A 114 0.62 -24.31 6.54
C LYS A 114 1.24 -22.90 6.43
N VAL A 115 1.11 -22.25 5.29
CA VAL A 115 1.69 -20.92 5.08
C VAL A 115 1.05 -19.89 6.01
N SER A 116 1.88 -19.11 6.70
CA SER A 116 1.43 -17.89 7.39
C SER A 116 1.82 -16.70 6.54
N GLY A 117 0.88 -16.14 5.78
CA GLY A 117 1.22 -15.16 4.75
C GLY A 117 1.86 -13.86 5.25
N LYS A 118 1.64 -13.44 6.49
CA LYS A 118 2.28 -12.25 7.07
C LYS A 118 3.70 -12.51 7.58
N THR A 119 3.96 -13.69 8.14
CA THR A 119 5.20 -13.97 8.89
C THR A 119 6.11 -14.97 8.20
N ASP A 120 5.62 -15.76 7.24
CA ASP A 120 6.39 -16.78 6.55
C ASP A 120 7.55 -16.14 5.77
N LYS A 121 8.74 -16.70 5.94
CA LYS A 121 9.99 -16.32 5.26
C LYS A 121 10.64 -17.52 4.58
N SER A 122 9.84 -18.51 4.19
CA SER A 122 10.29 -19.75 3.60
C SER A 122 10.92 -19.48 2.21
N PRO A 123 12.15 -19.95 1.95
CA PRO A 123 12.76 -19.86 0.62
C PRO A 123 12.16 -20.89 -0.36
N SER A 124 11.54 -21.95 0.16
CA SER A 124 10.96 -23.06 -0.61
C SER A 124 9.55 -22.76 -1.15
N LEU A 125 8.79 -21.87 -0.50
CA LEU A 125 7.48 -21.43 -0.98
C LEU A 125 7.69 -20.36 -2.03
N THR A 126 7.55 -20.73 -3.29
CA THR A 126 7.88 -19.87 -4.43
C THR A 126 6.73 -19.75 -5.40
N VAL A 127 6.77 -18.66 -6.16
CA VAL A 127 6.00 -18.49 -7.38
C VAL A 127 6.95 -18.10 -8.50
N THR A 128 6.76 -18.73 -9.66
CA THR A 128 7.43 -18.42 -10.90
C THR A 128 6.42 -17.80 -11.86
N VAL A 129 6.74 -16.63 -12.39
CA VAL A 129 5.96 -15.92 -13.40
C VAL A 129 6.75 -15.84 -14.70
N TRP A 130 6.09 -16.12 -15.83
CA TRP A 130 6.71 -16.00 -17.13
C TRP A 130 5.74 -15.57 -18.23
N ALA A 131 6.29 -14.95 -19.27
CA ALA A 131 5.62 -14.71 -20.55
C ALA A 131 6.67 -14.60 -21.66
N THR A 132 6.27 -14.92 -22.89
CA THR A 132 7.08 -14.71 -24.09
C THR A 132 6.75 -13.34 -24.68
N LEU A 133 7.77 -12.53 -24.95
CA LEU A 133 7.61 -11.26 -25.66
C LEU A 133 7.49 -11.52 -27.16
N LYS A 134 6.81 -10.63 -27.90
CA LYS A 134 6.74 -10.73 -29.35
C LYS A 134 8.13 -10.63 -29.96
N GLY A 135 8.46 -11.59 -30.83
CA GLY A 135 9.77 -11.69 -31.47
C GLY A 135 10.80 -12.52 -30.71
N GLU A 136 10.49 -12.96 -29.48
CA GLU A 136 11.35 -13.88 -28.73
C GLU A 136 10.86 -15.33 -28.86
N SER A 137 11.78 -16.29 -28.89
CA SER A 137 11.46 -17.73 -28.90
C SER A 137 11.28 -18.30 -27.50
N GLU A 138 12.06 -17.79 -26.54
CA GLU A 138 12.08 -18.26 -25.15
C GLU A 138 11.31 -17.32 -24.22
N PRO A 139 10.61 -17.84 -23.20
CA PRO A 139 9.89 -17.02 -22.25
C PRO A 139 10.86 -16.33 -21.27
N ARG A 140 10.57 -15.07 -20.93
CA ARG A 140 11.23 -14.40 -19.81
C ARG A 140 10.57 -14.82 -18.51
N THR A 141 11.38 -15.19 -17.52
CA THR A 141 10.91 -15.82 -16.29
C THR A 141 11.47 -15.12 -15.06
N LEU A 142 10.65 -15.00 -14.01
CA LEU A 142 11.07 -14.53 -12.70
C LEU A 142 10.47 -15.44 -11.63
N THR A 143 11.31 -15.91 -10.69
CA THR A 143 10.87 -16.65 -9.51
C THR A 143 11.14 -15.83 -8.26
N ILE A 144 10.17 -15.75 -7.37
CA ILE A 144 10.35 -15.20 -6.03
C ILE A 144 9.80 -16.14 -4.96
N SER A 145 10.37 -16.05 -3.77
CA SER A 145 9.92 -16.79 -2.59
C SER A 145 9.18 -15.90 -1.58
N MET A 146 8.49 -16.53 -0.63
CA MET A 146 7.97 -15.85 0.55
C MET A 146 9.08 -15.12 1.32
N ALA A 147 10.30 -15.65 1.39
CA ALA A 147 11.45 -14.95 2.00
C ALA A 147 11.70 -13.55 1.39
N GLN A 148 11.43 -13.39 0.08
CA GLN A 148 11.66 -12.16 -0.67
C GLN A 148 10.45 -11.21 -0.70
N ALA A 149 9.33 -11.61 -0.09
CA ALA A 149 8.18 -10.72 0.09
C ALA A 149 8.47 -9.76 1.26
N GLY A 150 8.59 -8.48 0.91
CA GLY A 150 8.91 -7.34 1.79
C GLY A 150 7.72 -6.94 2.67
N VAL A 151 7.20 -5.72 2.46
CA VAL A 151 6.07 -5.20 3.24
C VAL A 151 4.76 -5.91 2.87
N ARG A 152 4.01 -6.38 3.89
CA ARG A 152 2.78 -7.19 3.72
C ARG A 152 1.59 -6.60 4.48
N ASN A 153 1.25 -5.35 4.18
CA ASN A 153 0.24 -4.61 4.94
C ASN A 153 -1.20 -5.02 4.62
N SER A 154 -1.46 -5.55 3.42
CA SER A 154 -2.81 -5.99 3.03
C SER A 154 -3.28 -7.20 3.86
N PRO A 155 -4.54 -7.24 4.35
CA PRO A 155 -5.11 -8.42 5.01
C PRO A 155 -5.19 -9.64 4.08
N LEU A 156 -5.18 -9.42 2.75
CA LEU A 156 -5.15 -10.49 1.76
C LEU A 156 -3.92 -11.39 1.86
N TRP A 157 -2.84 -10.94 2.51
CA TRP A 157 -1.71 -11.83 2.77
C TRP A 157 -2.09 -12.98 3.68
N GLU A 158 -3.01 -12.80 4.64
CA GLU A 158 -3.48 -13.90 5.48
C GLU A 158 -4.50 -14.78 4.76
N GLN A 159 -5.39 -14.16 3.98
CA GLN A 159 -6.50 -14.86 3.31
C GLN A 159 -6.05 -15.63 2.06
N ASP A 160 -5.21 -15.02 1.22
CA ASP A 160 -4.71 -15.62 -0.02
C ASP A 160 -3.24 -15.24 -0.29
N PRO A 161 -2.30 -15.80 0.50
CA PRO A 161 -0.86 -15.53 0.34
C PRO A 161 -0.31 -15.98 -1.01
N ARG A 162 -0.89 -17.02 -1.63
CA ARG A 162 -0.46 -17.52 -2.94
C ARG A 162 -0.70 -16.48 -4.03
N GLN A 163 -1.88 -15.87 -4.02
CA GLN A 163 -2.23 -14.82 -4.95
C GLN A 163 -1.42 -13.55 -4.68
N GLN A 164 -1.25 -13.15 -3.42
CA GLN A 164 -0.45 -11.96 -3.09
C GLN A 164 1.01 -12.09 -3.54
N LEU A 165 1.63 -13.25 -3.33
CA LEU A 165 3.00 -13.47 -3.83
C LEU A 165 3.05 -13.45 -5.36
N ALA A 166 2.06 -14.03 -6.04
CA ALA A 166 1.96 -13.98 -7.50
C ALA A 166 1.85 -12.54 -8.01
N TYR A 167 1.02 -11.71 -7.39
CA TYR A 167 0.91 -10.29 -7.71
C TYR A 167 2.21 -9.53 -7.48
N LEU A 168 2.91 -9.80 -6.38
CA LEU A 168 4.24 -9.23 -6.16
C LEU A 168 5.22 -9.62 -7.27
N CYS A 169 5.23 -10.90 -7.66
CA CYS A 169 6.08 -11.42 -8.72
C CYS A 169 5.77 -10.78 -10.08
N VAL A 170 4.48 -10.63 -10.43
CA VAL A 170 4.04 -9.97 -11.67
C VAL A 170 4.56 -8.55 -11.75
N LYS A 171 4.45 -7.77 -10.67
CA LYS A 171 4.94 -6.39 -10.66
C LYS A 171 6.45 -6.32 -10.88
N ARG A 172 7.21 -7.16 -10.17
CA ARG A 172 8.68 -7.22 -10.35
C ARG A 172 9.07 -7.68 -11.76
N TRP A 173 8.36 -8.64 -12.32
CA TRP A 173 8.56 -9.10 -13.71
C TRP A 173 8.24 -7.96 -14.70
N ALA A 174 7.10 -7.28 -14.52
CA ALA A 174 6.66 -6.18 -15.38
C ALA A 174 7.63 -5.00 -15.33
N ARG A 175 8.16 -4.66 -14.16
CA ARG A 175 9.20 -3.64 -14.00
C ARG A 175 10.45 -3.94 -14.82
N LEU A 176 10.86 -5.21 -14.82
CA LEU A 176 12.08 -5.63 -15.48
C LEU A 176 11.91 -5.81 -16.99
N HIS A 177 10.73 -6.25 -17.45
CA HIS A 177 10.53 -6.72 -18.81
C HIS A 177 9.48 -5.96 -19.63
N ALA A 178 8.65 -5.14 -18.99
CA ALA A 178 7.65 -4.28 -19.63
C ALA A 178 7.64 -2.83 -19.07
N PRO A 179 8.80 -2.19 -18.84
CA PRO A 179 8.85 -0.85 -18.24
C PRO A 179 8.24 0.24 -19.14
N ASP A 180 8.30 0.06 -20.46
CA ASP A 180 7.71 0.90 -21.51
C ASP A 180 6.18 0.84 -21.53
N VAL A 181 5.60 -0.30 -21.12
CA VAL A 181 4.16 -0.46 -20.95
C VAL A 181 3.71 0.16 -19.62
N LEU A 182 4.51 -0.01 -18.56
CA LEU A 182 4.18 0.43 -17.21
C LEU A 182 4.37 1.94 -17.00
N LEU A 183 5.32 2.55 -17.69
CA LEU A 183 5.57 4.00 -17.70
C LEU A 183 5.74 4.63 -16.31
N GLY A 184 6.35 3.88 -15.39
CA GLY A 184 6.69 4.39 -14.07
C GLY A 184 5.53 4.44 -13.07
N VAL A 185 4.33 3.93 -13.39
CA VAL A 185 3.25 3.85 -12.38
C VAL A 185 3.63 2.91 -11.24
N TYR A 186 3.41 3.29 -9.98
CA TYR A 186 3.79 2.51 -8.79
C TYR A 186 2.60 1.85 -8.12
N THR A 187 2.84 0.72 -7.47
CA THR A 187 1.82 0.06 -6.65
C THR A 187 1.90 0.51 -5.20
N PRO A 188 0.81 0.41 -4.42
CA PRO A 188 0.75 0.96 -3.07
C PRO A 188 1.88 0.51 -2.14
N ASP A 189 2.28 -0.77 -2.22
CA ASP A 189 3.38 -1.32 -1.45
C ASP A 189 4.76 -0.81 -1.92
N GLU A 190 4.98 -0.57 -3.22
CA GLU A 190 6.21 0.04 -3.72
C GLU A 190 6.35 1.49 -3.21
N LEU A 191 5.24 2.24 -3.17
CA LEU A 191 5.21 3.59 -2.61
C LEU A 191 5.47 3.60 -1.10
N GLN A 192 4.97 2.58 -0.39
CA GLN A 192 5.21 2.44 1.05
C GLN A 192 6.67 2.10 1.35
N GLU A 193 7.32 1.27 0.51
CA GLU A 193 8.74 0.94 0.64
C GLU A 193 9.66 2.12 0.27
N ALA A 194 9.23 2.99 -0.64
CA ALA A 194 9.96 4.18 -1.07
C ALA A 194 9.87 5.37 -0.09
N ALA A 195 8.98 5.33 0.89
CA ALA A 195 8.92 6.36 1.93
C ALA A 195 10.26 6.39 2.69
N PRO A 196 10.92 7.55 2.82
CA PRO A 196 12.20 7.65 3.51
C PRO A 196 12.04 7.11 4.92
N ARG A 197 12.80 6.04 5.24
CA ARG A 197 13.02 5.66 6.64
C ARG A 197 13.63 6.89 7.29
N VAL A 198 12.97 7.45 8.31
CA VAL A 198 13.55 8.52 9.12
C VAL A 198 14.96 8.04 9.50
N GLU A 199 15.97 8.69 8.93
CA GLU A 199 17.36 8.33 9.18
C GLU A 199 17.59 8.49 10.68
N ARG A 200 17.79 7.37 11.36
CA ARG A 200 18.08 7.39 12.78
C ARG A 200 19.51 7.87 12.90
N ASP A 201 19.69 9.05 13.49
CA ASP A 201 21.01 9.54 13.83
C ASP A 201 21.69 8.51 14.76
N ILE A 202 22.71 7.84 14.22
CA ILE A 202 23.55 6.86 14.93
C ILE A 202 24.82 7.50 15.46
N THR A 203 24.99 8.83 15.32
CA THR A 203 26.17 9.53 15.83
C THR A 203 26.24 9.34 17.34
N PRO A 204 27.29 8.69 17.86
CA PRO A 204 27.47 8.57 19.29
C PRO A 204 27.55 9.99 19.88
N PRO A 205 26.83 10.31 20.97
CA PRO A 205 26.97 11.60 21.60
C PRO A 205 28.45 11.77 21.99
N ALA A 206 29.05 12.89 21.59
CA ALA A 206 30.45 13.20 21.91
C ALA A 206 30.64 13.05 23.42
N SER A 207 31.55 12.15 23.82
CA SER A 207 31.91 11.96 25.22
C SER A 207 32.58 13.22 25.73
N THR A 208 31.80 14.13 26.32
CA THR A 208 32.36 15.28 27.02
C THR A 208 33.10 14.79 28.26
N ALA A 209 34.23 15.42 28.58
CA ALA A 209 35.07 15.09 29.74
C ALA A 209 34.29 15.12 31.08
N ALA A 210 33.09 15.70 31.10
CA ALA A 210 32.15 15.65 32.23
C ALA A 210 31.63 14.24 32.55
N GLY A 211 31.61 13.31 31.58
CA GLY A 211 31.19 11.93 31.78
C GLY A 211 32.16 11.10 32.63
N MET A 212 33.48 11.30 32.44
CA MET A 212 34.51 10.54 33.17
C MET A 212 34.57 10.89 34.67
N ASN A 213 34.32 12.15 35.04
CA ASN A 213 34.31 12.56 36.45
C ASN A 213 33.11 12.01 37.24
N LYS A 214 32.04 11.58 36.55
CA LYS A 214 30.86 10.98 37.18
C LYS A 214 31.03 9.48 37.48
N LEU A 215 31.92 8.80 36.75
CA LEU A 215 32.23 7.37 36.92
C LEU A 215 33.24 7.08 38.05
N ILE A 216 34.01 8.09 38.49
CA ILE A 216 35.02 7.95 39.55
C ILE A 216 34.43 8.11 40.96
N ASN A 217 33.26 8.74 41.10
CA ASN A 217 32.69 9.15 42.40
C ASN A 217 31.43 8.40 42.86
N SER A 218 30.99 7.33 42.19
CA SER A 218 29.81 6.57 42.64
C SER A 218 30.20 5.20 43.20
N HIS A 219 30.14 5.07 44.52
CA HIS A 219 30.10 3.79 45.24
C HIS A 219 28.90 2.93 44.81
N PRO A 220 29.01 1.59 44.83
CA PRO A 220 27.91 0.70 44.47
C PRO A 220 27.05 0.48 45.70
N ASP A 221 25.90 1.14 45.76
CA ASP A 221 24.66 0.58 46.33
C ASP A 221 23.57 1.64 46.27
N GLN A 222 22.60 1.42 45.38
CA GLN A 222 21.17 1.60 45.64
C GLN A 222 20.38 1.33 44.36
N HIS A 223 19.48 0.36 44.47
CA HIS A 223 18.38 0.12 43.55
C HIS A 223 17.64 1.43 43.26
N HIS A 224 17.66 1.88 42.00
CA HIS A 224 16.73 2.88 41.49
C HIS A 224 15.97 2.32 40.30
N GLU A 225 14.68 2.10 40.53
CA GLU A 225 13.67 1.85 39.51
C GLU A 225 13.65 2.99 38.49
N GLU A 226 13.97 2.70 37.23
CA GLU A 226 13.95 3.69 36.16
C GLU A 226 12.56 3.72 35.48
N LYS A 227 11.67 4.58 36.00
CA LYS A 227 10.50 5.06 35.28
C LYS A 227 10.95 6.00 34.14
N ALA A 228 11.12 5.47 32.94
CA ALA A 228 11.23 6.28 31.73
C ALA A 228 9.84 6.64 31.19
N LYS A 229 9.37 7.85 31.54
CA LYS A 229 8.24 8.52 30.87
C LYS A 229 8.69 8.92 29.45
N LYS A 230 8.27 8.18 28.43
CA LYS A 230 8.17 8.72 27.06
C LYS A 230 6.77 9.32 26.91
N THR A 231 6.70 10.60 26.55
CA THR A 231 5.47 11.21 26.07
C THR A 231 5.14 10.57 24.73
N ASP A 232 4.28 9.57 24.79
CA ASP A 232 3.56 9.01 23.67
C ASP A 232 2.57 10.06 23.14
N ASP A 233 2.83 10.59 21.93
CA ASP A 233 2.07 11.66 21.24
C ASP A 233 0.91 11.11 20.39
N ARG A 234 0.47 9.87 20.65
CA ARG A 234 -0.67 9.27 19.94
C ARG A 234 -1.96 10.06 20.16
N ALA A 235 -2.77 10.19 19.11
CA ALA A 235 -4.08 10.82 19.21
C ALA A 235 -4.99 10.00 20.14
N PRO A 236 -5.96 10.63 20.85
CA PRO A 236 -6.86 9.92 21.77
C PRO A 236 -7.58 8.72 21.12
N GLU A 237 -7.97 8.81 19.86
CA GLU A 237 -8.60 7.70 19.13
C GLU A 237 -7.65 6.51 18.91
N ASP A 238 -6.37 6.77 18.63
CA ASP A 238 -5.34 5.73 18.49
C ASP A 238 -5.04 5.04 19.83
N ILE A 239 -5.21 5.77 20.94
CA ILE A 239 -5.07 5.25 22.29
C ILE A 239 -6.22 4.31 22.62
N LEU A 240 -7.47 4.68 22.28
CA LEU A 240 -8.63 3.80 22.44
C LEU A 240 -8.50 2.54 21.57
N SER A 241 -8.16 2.70 20.28
CA SER A 241 -7.95 1.58 19.36
C SER A 241 -6.84 0.63 19.83
N GLY A 242 -5.72 1.19 20.30
CA GLY A 242 -4.63 0.42 20.87
C GLY A 242 -5.03 -0.29 22.17
N PHE A 243 -5.84 0.35 23.01
CA PHE A 243 -6.38 -0.27 24.22
C PHE A 243 -7.31 -1.44 23.90
N SER A 244 -8.26 -1.28 22.97
CA SER A 244 -9.16 -2.36 22.57
C SER A 244 -8.40 -3.59 22.05
N SER A 245 -7.35 -3.36 21.27
CA SER A 245 -6.46 -4.44 20.80
C SER A 245 -5.72 -5.11 21.97
N ALA A 246 -5.21 -4.34 22.92
CA ALA A 246 -4.51 -4.86 24.10
C ALA A 246 -5.44 -5.60 25.07
N ALA A 247 -6.69 -5.14 25.23
CA ALA A 247 -7.70 -5.78 26.06
C ALA A 247 -8.07 -7.17 25.52
N MET A 248 -8.29 -7.28 24.20
CA MET A 248 -8.55 -8.57 23.55
C MET A 248 -7.38 -9.55 23.68
N ALA A 249 -6.14 -9.05 23.64
CA ALA A 249 -4.94 -9.87 23.78
C ALA A 249 -4.58 -10.22 25.24
N ALA A 250 -5.20 -9.56 26.24
CA ALA A 250 -4.91 -9.78 27.65
C ALA A 250 -5.29 -11.21 28.05
N ARG A 251 -4.35 -11.89 28.72
CA ARG A 251 -4.50 -13.30 29.12
C ARG A 251 -5.05 -13.47 30.53
N ASN A 252 -5.02 -12.40 31.32
CA ASN A 252 -5.48 -12.37 32.70
C ASN A 252 -5.87 -10.93 33.08
N VAL A 253 -6.59 -10.81 34.20
CA VAL A 253 -7.09 -9.52 34.68
C VAL A 253 -5.95 -8.54 35.01
N ALA A 254 -4.78 -9.01 35.44
CA ALA A 254 -3.66 -8.13 35.78
C ALA A 254 -3.05 -7.44 34.53
N GLU A 255 -2.98 -8.14 33.39
CA GLU A 255 -2.57 -7.57 32.10
C GLU A 255 -3.61 -6.57 31.59
N LEU A 256 -4.90 -6.90 31.69
CA LEU A 256 -6.00 -6.03 31.32
C LEU A 256 -6.01 -4.73 32.17
N ASP A 257 -5.84 -4.85 33.49
CA ASP A 257 -5.76 -3.72 34.42
C ASP A 257 -4.60 -2.78 34.08
N LYS A 258 -3.46 -3.33 33.67
CA LYS A 258 -2.29 -2.54 33.29
C LYS A 258 -2.55 -1.76 32.01
N ALA A 259 -3.17 -2.39 31.01
CA ALA A 259 -3.54 -1.73 29.76
C ALA A 259 -4.60 -0.63 29.99
N TYR A 260 -5.60 -0.91 30.82
CA TYR A 260 -6.68 0.03 31.11
C TYR A 260 -6.18 1.25 31.89
N LYS A 261 -5.33 1.06 32.91
CA LYS A 261 -4.72 2.19 33.65
C LYS A 261 -3.97 3.16 32.74
N TYR A 262 -3.28 2.64 31.73
CA TYR A 262 -2.60 3.46 30.73
C TYR A 262 -3.59 4.25 29.87
N ALA A 263 -4.60 3.58 29.32
CA ALA A 263 -5.62 4.19 28.47
C ALA A 263 -6.43 5.24 29.25
N ALA A 264 -6.91 4.91 30.44
CA ALA A 264 -7.70 5.79 31.28
C ALA A 264 -6.94 7.07 31.66
N HIS A 265 -5.64 6.97 31.98
CA HIS A 265 -4.82 8.15 32.28
C HIS A 265 -4.65 9.07 31.06
N ARG A 266 -4.56 8.50 29.86
CA ARG A 266 -4.36 9.25 28.61
C ARG A 266 -5.66 9.82 28.03
N LEU A 267 -6.78 9.16 28.28
CA LEU A 267 -8.11 9.57 27.82
C LEU A 267 -8.86 10.43 28.84
N ALA A 268 -8.27 10.75 29.99
CA ALA A 268 -8.90 11.58 31.03
C ALA A 268 -9.39 12.95 30.54
N GLY A 269 -8.84 13.48 29.43
CA GLY A 269 -9.28 14.73 28.81
C GLY A 269 -10.39 14.57 27.76
N ASN A 270 -10.81 13.34 27.43
CA ASN A 270 -11.86 13.04 26.47
C ASN A 270 -12.82 11.99 27.04
N GLN A 271 -13.90 12.48 27.66
CA GLN A 271 -14.84 11.66 28.43
C GLN A 271 -15.50 10.56 27.59
N GLU A 272 -15.87 10.86 26.34
CA GLU A 272 -16.54 9.91 25.46
C GLU A 272 -15.64 8.69 25.14
N LEU A 273 -14.36 8.94 24.86
CA LEU A 273 -13.39 7.87 24.61
C LEU A 273 -13.00 7.12 25.89
N LEU A 274 -12.97 7.82 27.04
CA LEU A 274 -12.75 7.20 28.33
C LEU A 274 -13.88 6.24 28.70
N ASP A 275 -15.13 6.64 28.49
CA ASP A 275 -16.30 5.81 28.75
C ASP A 275 -16.28 4.57 27.84
N ALA A 276 -15.98 4.74 26.54
CA ALA A 276 -15.81 3.62 25.62
C ALA A 276 -14.68 2.65 26.03
N ALA A 277 -13.55 3.17 26.53
CA ALA A 277 -12.48 2.32 27.08
C ALA A 277 -12.93 1.60 28.36
N THR A 278 -13.74 2.24 29.19
CA THR A 278 -14.28 1.66 30.43
C THR A 278 -15.23 0.49 30.13
N ASP A 279 -16.07 0.64 29.10
CA ASP A 279 -16.99 -0.41 28.67
C ASP A 279 -16.24 -1.64 28.16
N VAL A 280 -15.23 -1.44 27.29
CA VAL A 280 -14.37 -2.52 26.78
C VAL A 280 -13.63 -3.22 27.92
N TYR A 281 -13.14 -2.45 28.90
CA TYR A 281 -12.50 -3.00 30.10
C TYR A 281 -13.46 -3.87 30.92
N GLY A 282 -14.68 -3.40 31.17
CA GLY A 282 -15.70 -4.12 31.93
C GLY A 282 -16.04 -5.45 31.30
N ILE A 283 -16.41 -5.44 30.01
CA ILE A 283 -16.77 -6.65 29.26
C ILE A 283 -15.63 -7.67 29.31
N ARG A 284 -14.40 -7.25 29.01
CA ARG A 284 -13.27 -8.16 28.95
C ARG A 284 -12.86 -8.70 30.32
N LYS A 285 -13.06 -7.92 31.38
CA LYS A 285 -12.78 -8.34 32.75
C LYS A 285 -13.75 -9.41 33.21
N ASP A 286 -15.03 -9.27 32.88
CA ASP A 286 -16.05 -10.26 33.19
C ASP A 286 -15.77 -11.57 32.43
N GLU A 287 -15.47 -11.50 31.13
CA GLU A 287 -15.05 -12.67 30.33
C GLU A 287 -13.85 -13.42 30.92
N LEU A 288 -12.84 -12.69 31.41
CA LEU A 288 -11.64 -13.28 32.01
C LEU A 288 -11.89 -13.90 33.39
N ASN A 289 -12.94 -13.46 34.10
CA ASN A 289 -13.34 -14.02 35.39
C ASN A 289 -14.33 -15.19 35.25
N GLU A 290 -15.08 -15.28 34.15
CA GLU A 290 -16.06 -16.34 33.89
C GLU A 290 -15.46 -17.62 33.27
N VAL A 291 -14.17 -17.66 32.93
CA VAL A 291 -13.53 -18.87 32.40
C VAL A 291 -13.45 -19.95 33.49
N PRO A 292 -14.16 -21.09 33.37
CA PRO A 292 -13.98 -22.22 34.28
C PRO A 292 -12.60 -22.83 34.06
N MET A 293 -11.87 -23.05 35.16
CA MET A 293 -10.58 -23.76 35.19
C MET A 293 -10.69 -25.17 34.60
#